data_AF-A0A0L8FG93-F1
#
_entry.id   AF-A0A0L8FG93-F1
#
_cell.length_a   1.000
_cell.length_b   1.000
_cell.length_c   1.000
_cell.angle_alpha   90.00
_cell.angle_beta   90.00
_cell.angle_gamma   90.00
#
_symmetry.space_group_name_H-M   'P 1'
#
loop_
_entity.id
_entity.type
_entity.pdbx_description
1 polymer ?
#
loop_
_entity_poly.entity_id
_entity_poly.type
_entity_poly.pdbx_seq_one_letter_code
_entity_poly.pdbx_strand_id
1 'polypeptide(L)' 'MYLEILESSRCESVEAHVLKQRLRWSGHLVRMKDSRMTKQLFYGELAKGERPRHKPKMRYKDLLKVSLRDANISPN' A
#
# COMPACT_ATOMS: atom_id res chain seq x y z
N MET A 1 -8.89 27.41 4.22
CA MET A 1 -9.88 27.11 3.15
C MET A 1 -10.06 25.61 2.89
N TYR A 2 -9.12 24.87 2.28
CA TYR A 2 -9.33 23.43 1.97
C TYR A 2 -9.53 22.56 3.23
N LEU A 3 -8.68 22.74 4.25
CA LEU A 3 -8.79 22.00 5.51
C LEU A 3 -10.09 22.32 6.26
N GLU A 4 -10.49 23.60 6.29
CA GLU A 4 -11.76 24.04 6.92
C GLU A 4 -13.00 23.47 6.21
N ILE A 5 -12.97 23.39 4.88
CA ILE A 5 -14.06 22.78 4.10
C ILE A 5 -14.13 21.27 4.40
N LEU A 6 -12.99 20.59 4.50
CA LEU A 6 -12.96 19.17 4.81
C LEU A 6 -13.43 18.87 6.25
N GLU A 7 -13.05 19.71 7.21
CA GLU A 7 -13.50 19.59 8.60
C GLU A 7 -15.02 19.81 8.73
N SER A 8 -15.58 20.73 7.95
CA SER A 8 -17.02 21.02 7.97
C SER A 8 -17.86 20.01 7.17
N SER A 9 -17.30 19.37 6.14
CA SER A 9 -18.01 18.43 5.26
C SER A 9 -18.27 17.05 5.85
N ARG A 10 -17.71 16.74 7.04
CA ARG A 10 -17.78 15.41 7.70
C ARG A 10 -17.36 14.24 6.79
N CYS A 11 -16.57 14.50 5.74
CA CYS A 11 -16.12 13.48 4.81
C CYS A 11 -14.61 13.21 4.95
N GLU A 12 -14.20 11.99 4.61
CA GLU A 12 -12.78 11.64 4.53
C GLU A 12 -12.16 12.33 3.31
N SER A 13 -10.91 12.78 3.43
CA SER A 13 -10.16 13.27 2.27
C SER A 13 -9.97 12.16 1.24
N VAL A 14 -9.71 12.53 -0.01
CA VAL A 14 -9.44 11.55 -1.07
C VAL A 14 -8.21 10.71 -0.72
N GLU A 15 -7.17 11.32 -0.15
CA GLU A 15 -5.96 10.67 0.31
C GLU A 15 -6.27 9.65 1.41
N ALA A 16 -7.07 10.02 2.40
CA ALA A 16 -7.50 9.12 3.47
C ALA A 16 -8.30 7.93 2.91
N HIS A 17 -9.20 8.18 1.95
CA HIS A 17 -9.95 7.10 1.30
C HIS A 17 -9.03 6.14 0.54
N VAL A 18 -8.11 6.67 -0.28
CA VAL A 18 -7.14 5.86 -1.03
C VAL A 18 -6.25 5.04 -0.09
N LEU A 19 -5.77 5.65 1.00
CA LEU A 19 -4.96 4.98 2.01
C LEU A 19 -5.72 3.82 2.65
N LYS A 20 -6.97 4.04 3.06
CA LYS A 20 -7.86 3.03 3.65
C LYS A 20 -8.07 1.85 2.69
N GLN A 21 -8.32 2.10 1.41
CA GLN A 21 -8.52 1.02 0.45
C GLN A 21 -7.23 0.22 0.19
N ARG A 22 -6.06 0.87 0.12
CA ARG A 22 -4.76 0.18 0.00
C ARG A 22 -4.49 -0.75 1.19
N LEU A 23 -4.77 -0.28 2.40
CA LEU A 23 -4.60 -1.07 3.63
C LEU A 23 -5.60 -2.22 3.71
N ARG A 24 -6.86 -2.01 3.34
CA ARG A 24 -7.87 -3.08 3.30
C ARG A 24 -7.50 -4.16 2.29
N TRP A 25 -7.09 -3.77 1.08
CA TRP A 25 -6.68 -4.71 0.03
C TRP A 25 -5.43 -5.50 0.44
N SER A 26 -4.42 -4.85 1.01
CA SER A 26 -3.21 -5.54 1.47
C SER A 26 -3.49 -6.48 2.64
N GLY A 27 -4.32 -6.08 3.61
CA GLY A 27 -4.76 -6.98 4.68
C GLY A 27 -5.52 -8.20 4.13
N HIS A 28 -6.36 -8.01 3.11
CA HIS A 28 -7.01 -9.12 2.41
C HIS A 28 -5.99 -10.03 1.71
N LEU A 29 -5.01 -9.46 1.00
CA LEU A 29 -3.94 -10.19 0.33
C LEU A 29 -3.12 -11.05 1.30
N VAL A 30 -2.80 -10.53 2.49
CA VAL A 30 -2.08 -11.28 3.53
C VAL A 30 -2.90 -12.51 4.00
N ARG A 31 -4.22 -12.36 4.13
CA ARG A 31 -5.14 -13.45 4.53
C ARG A 31 -5.47 -14.44 3.41
N MET A 32 -5.17 -14.10 2.15
CA MET A 32 -5.36 -15.05 1.04
C MET A 32 -4.47 -16.28 1.21
N LYS A 33 -4.91 -17.43 0.67
CA LYS A 33 -4.10 -18.65 0.58
C LYS A 33 -2.85 -18.43 -0.28
N ASP A 34 -1.72 -19.03 0.08
CA ASP A 34 -0.44 -18.89 -0.64
C ASP A 34 -0.45 -19.48 -2.05
N SER A 35 -1.42 -20.33 -2.37
CA SER A 35 -1.64 -20.83 -3.72
C SER A 35 -2.28 -19.79 -4.65
N ARG A 36 -2.74 -18.65 -4.13
CA ARG A 36 -3.35 -17.59 -4.95
C ARG A 36 -2.26 -16.83 -5.69
N MET A 37 -2.36 -16.77 -7.01
CA MET A 37 -1.41 -16.09 -7.89
C MET A 37 -1.11 -14.65 -7.45
N THR A 38 -2.11 -13.89 -6.98
CA THR A 38 -1.90 -12.52 -6.51
C THR A 38 -0.94 -12.44 -5.31
N LYS A 39 -1.07 -13.36 -4.35
CA LYS A 39 -0.18 -13.42 -3.18
C LYS A 39 1.22 -13.87 -3.58
N GLN A 40 1.30 -14.87 -4.46
CA GLN A 40 2.57 -15.33 -5.03
C GLN A 40 3.29 -14.21 -5.80
N LEU A 41 2.59 -13.44 -6.63
CA LEU A 41 3.18 -12.33 -7.38
C LEU A 41 3.63 -11.20 -6.47
N PHE A 42 2.87 -10.93 -5.42
CA PHE A 42 3.19 -9.85 -4.47
C PHE A 42 4.45 -10.13 -3.66
N TYR A 43 4.62 -11.37 -3.18
CA TYR A 43 5.80 -11.78 -2.41
C TYR A 43 6.94 -12.34 -3.27
N GLY A 44 6.63 -12.74 -4.50
CA GLY A 44 7.57 -13.34 -5.43
C GLY A 44 8.58 -12.34 -5.98
N GLU A 45 9.69 -12.87 -6.45
CA GLU A 45 10.73 -12.13 -7.14
C GLU A 45 11.01 -12.78 -8.50
N LEU A 46 11.53 -12.01 -9.45
CA LEU A 46 11.85 -12.53 -10.77
C LEU A 46 13.00 -13.54 -10.63
N ALA A 47 12.83 -14.73 -11.21
CA ALA A 47 13.87 -15.76 -11.19
C ALA A 47 15.14 -15.33 -11.95
N LYS A 48 15.01 -14.42 -12.90
CA LYS A 48 16.10 -13.85 -13.71
C LYS A 48 15.84 -12.37 -13.97
N GLY A 49 16.91 -11.60 -14.12
CA GLY A 49 16.87 -10.17 -14.41
C GLY A 49 17.24 -9.33 -13.19
N GLU A 50 18.04 -8.30 -13.44
CA GLU A 50 18.54 -7.39 -12.41
C GLU A 50 17.75 -6.07 -12.41
N ARG A 51 17.61 -5.45 -11.24
CA ARG A 51 17.03 -4.11 -11.16
C ARG A 51 18.09 -3.07 -11.53
N PRO A 52 17.73 -1.99 -12.22
CA PRO A 52 18.67 -0.91 -12.53
C PRO A 52 19.34 -0.38 -11.26
N ARG A 53 20.67 -0.18 -11.31
CA ARG A 53 21.40 0.53 -10.25
C ARG A 53 20.87 1.96 -10.12
N HIS A 54 20.95 2.50 -8.91
CA HIS A 54 20.54 3.85 -8.49
C HIS A 54 19.07 4.02 -8.14
N LYS A 55 18.19 4.34 -9.10
CA LYS A 55 16.80 4.76 -8.81
C LYS A 55 15.77 3.79 -9.40
N PRO A 56 15.74 2.52 -8.94
CA PRO A 56 14.70 1.59 -9.37
C PRO A 56 13.33 2.11 -8.92
N LYS A 57 12.30 1.89 -9.74
CA LYS A 57 10.92 2.21 -9.35
C LYS A 57 10.56 1.47 -8.06
N MET A 58 9.84 2.15 -7.16
CA MET A 58 9.33 1.54 -5.93
C MET A 58 8.40 0.38 -6.27
N ARG A 59 8.51 -0.72 -5.52
CA ARG A 59 7.53 -1.81 -5.60
C ARG A 59 6.29 -1.41 -4.82
N TYR A 60 5.18 -2.09 -5.10
CA TYR A 60 3.96 -1.90 -4.31
C TYR A 60 4.19 -2.22 -2.81
N LYS A 61 5.03 -3.21 -2.49
CA LYS A 61 5.41 -3.52 -1.09
C LYS A 61 6.14 -2.36 -0.39
N ASP A 62 6.91 -1.57 -1.14
CA ASP A 62 7.61 -0.40 -0.59
C ASP A 62 6.61 0.73 -0.33
N LEU A 63 5.65 0.94 -1.24
CA LEU A 63 4.54 1.89 -1.06
C LEU A 63 3.61 1.51 0.10
N LEU A 64 3.44 0.21 0.37
CA LEU A 64 2.69 -0.24 1.54
C LEU A 64 3.38 0.10 2.85
N LYS A 65 4.72 0.05 2.92
CA LYS A 65 5.46 0.51 4.11
C LYS A 65 5.21 1.98 4.38
N VAL A 66 5.21 2.80 3.32
CA VAL A 66 4.84 4.23 3.42
C VAL A 66 3.40 4.37 3.91
N SER A 67 2.46 3.62 3.32
CA SER A 67 1.05 3.64 3.72
C SER A 67 0.84 3.25 5.19
N LEU A 68 1.55 2.22 5.69
CA LEU A 68 1.48 1.81 7.10
C LEU A 68 2.00 2.90 8.03
N ARG A 69 3.11 3.55 7.67
CA ARG A 69 3.66 4.68 8.42
C ARG A 69 2.69 5.86 8.44
N ASP A 70 2.13 6.23 7.29
CA ASP A 70 1.20 7.35 7.17
C ASP A 70 -0.12 7.08 7.92
N ALA A 71 -0.48 5.81 8.12
CA ALA A 71 -1.60 5.37 8.95
C ALA A 71 -1.25 5.18 10.44
N ASN A 72 -0.01 5.46 10.86
CA ASN A 72 0.50 5.20 12.22
C ASN A 72 0.34 3.74 12.67
N ILE A 73 0.45 2.79 11.74
CA ILE A 73 0.43 1.36 12.02
C ILE A 73 1.87 0.86 12.05
N SER A 74 2.36 0.46 13.22
CA SER A 74 3.68 -0.15 13.34
C SER A 74 3.67 -1.55 12.70
N PRO A 75 4.67 -1.89 11.88
CA PRO A 75 4.88 -3.28 11.49
C PRO A 75 5.30 -4.08 12.73
N ASN A 76 4.57 -5.16 13.04
CA ASN A 76 4.97 -6.17 14.03
C ASN A 76 6.16 -7.00 13.53
#